data_AF-A0A7S0DEM8-F1
#
_entry.id   AF-A0A7S0DEM8-F1
#
_cell.length_a   1.000
_cell.length_b   1.000
_cell.length_c   1.000
_cell.angle_alpha   90.00
_cell.angle_beta   90.00
_cell.angle_gamma   90.00
#
_symmetry.space_group_name_H-M   'P 1'
#
loop_
_entity.id
_entity.type
_entity.pdbx_description
1 polymer ?
#
loop_
_entity_poly.entity_id
_entity_poly.type
_entity_poly.pdbx_seq_one_letter_code
_entity_poly.pdbx_strand_id
1 'polypeptide(L)'
;IIFNDSDKRKVLNKITIPRISRTIMWTVLTHFLIGTPLVVIDAPTLYETKSLLPLCHSVVVVATTEDKQLEWLMRRDGSSEQDARSRINSQMPIKEKAKLAQKVIWNTEGVKEAEGKAIALVKDYRNNLGISRLFCVPGIAFSTLVTYALIKFLI
;
A
#
# COMPACT_ATOMS: atom_id res chain seq x y z
N ILE A 1 25.07 6.91 -4.62
CA ILE A 1 25.09 8.27 -4.00
C ILE A 1 24.08 8.41 -2.86
N ILE A 2 22.79 8.08 -3.04
CA ILE A 2 21.76 8.33 -2.00
C ILE A 2 21.60 7.16 -1.01
N PHE A 3 21.83 5.90 -1.41
CA PHE A 3 21.63 4.74 -0.52
C PHE A 3 22.56 4.72 0.70
N ASN A 4 23.81 5.16 0.56
CA ASN A 4 24.80 5.15 1.64
C ASN A 4 24.68 6.35 2.60
N ASP A 5 23.92 7.39 2.25
CA ASP A 5 23.82 8.63 3.03
C ASP A 5 22.40 8.79 3.59
N SER A 6 22.25 8.51 4.89
CA SER A 6 20.94 8.54 5.55
C SER A 6 20.36 9.95 5.65
N ASP A 7 21.20 10.98 5.71
CA ASP A 7 20.74 12.36 5.91
C ASP A 7 20.29 12.98 4.60
N LYS A 8 21.00 12.70 3.49
CA LYS A 8 20.51 13.06 2.15
C LYS A 8 19.19 12.37 1.82
N ARG A 9 19.00 11.12 2.25
CA ARG A 9 17.71 10.41 2.09
C ARG A 9 16.58 11.09 2.83
N LYS A 10 16.80 11.53 4.08
CA LYS A 10 15.79 12.25 4.86
C LYS A 10 15.38 13.55 4.18
N VAL A 11 16.35 14.33 3.69
CA VAL A 11 16.08 15.59 2.97
C VAL A 11 15.26 15.33 1.71
N LEU A 12 15.65 14.34 0.89
CA LEU A 12 14.90 13.97 -0.30
C LEU A 12 13.47 13.54 0.05
N ASN A 13 13.32 12.63 1.01
CA ASN A 13 12.02 12.12 1.44
C ASN A 13 11.12 13.25 1.98
N LYS A 14 11.67 14.22 2.70
CA LYS A 14 10.91 15.37 3.22
C LYS A 14 10.28 16.20 2.09
N ILE A 15 10.93 16.27 0.93
CA ILE A 15 10.44 17.04 -0.22
C ILE A 15 9.49 16.20 -1.08
N THR A 16 9.82 14.93 -1.32
CA THR A 16 9.10 14.06 -2.26
C THR A 16 7.84 13.43 -1.66
N ILE A 17 7.92 12.92 -0.43
CA ILE A 17 6.83 12.16 0.20
C ILE A 17 5.53 12.97 0.31
N PRO A 18 5.52 14.26 0.70
CA PRO A 18 4.28 15.03 0.74
C PRO A 18 3.61 15.15 -0.63
N ARG A 19 4.40 15.34 -1.70
CA ARG A 19 3.87 15.48 -3.08
C ARG A 19 3.32 14.15 -3.58
N ILE A 20 4.06 13.06 -3.39
CA ILE A 20 3.63 11.71 -3.77
C ILE A 20 2.36 11.31 -3.01
N SER A 21 2.33 11.53 -1.70
CA SER A 21 1.18 11.19 -0.86
C SER A 21 -0.06 11.97 -1.27
N ARG A 22 0.09 13.26 -1.61
CA ARG A 22 -1.01 14.09 -2.09
C ARG A 22 -1.57 13.55 -3.40
N THR A 23 -0.72 13.18 -4.36
CA THR A 23 -1.16 12.60 -5.64
C THR A 23 -1.93 11.29 -5.42
N ILE A 24 -1.38 10.37 -4.62
CA ILE A 24 -2.03 9.09 -4.31
C ILE A 24 -3.38 9.33 -3.63
N MET A 25 -3.44 10.23 -2.66
CA MET A 25 -4.69 10.58 -1.96
C MET A 25 -5.76 11.09 -2.92
N TRP A 26 -5.40 11.98 -3.86
CA TRP A 26 -6.34 12.45 -4.89
C TRP A 26 -6.81 11.32 -5.81
N THR A 27 -5.91 10.43 -6.24
CA THR A 27 -6.26 9.28 -7.08
C THR A 27 -7.20 8.31 -6.36
N VAL A 28 -6.97 8.06 -5.06
CA VAL A 28 -7.85 7.22 -4.24
C VAL A 28 -9.22 7.87 -4.10
N LEU A 29 -9.27 9.20 -3.86
CA LEU A 29 -10.53 9.93 -3.74
C LEU A 29 -11.33 9.92 -5.04
N THR A 30 -10.70 10.10 -6.21
CA THR A 30 -11.41 10.05 -7.50
C THR A 30 -11.97 8.65 -7.76
N HIS A 31 -11.21 7.60 -7.47
CA HIS A 31 -11.70 6.23 -7.60
C HIS A 31 -12.82 5.90 -6.62
N PHE A 32 -12.78 6.47 -5.41
CA PHE A 32 -13.86 6.37 -4.43
C PHE A 32 -15.15 7.02 -4.94
N LEU A 33 -15.08 8.22 -5.55
CA LEU A 33 -16.24 8.91 -6.11
C LEU A 33 -16.86 8.18 -7.31
N ILE A 34 -16.05 7.53 -8.14
CA ILE A 34 -16.52 6.70 -9.27
C ILE A 34 -17.06 5.34 -8.76
N GLY A 35 -16.90 5.06 -7.45
CA GLY A 35 -17.37 3.83 -6.83
C GLY A 35 -16.50 2.63 -7.17
N THR A 36 -15.20 2.82 -7.44
CA THR A 36 -14.26 1.71 -7.65
C THR A 36 -14.22 0.81 -6.40
N PRO A 37 -14.46 -0.51 -6.54
CA PRO A 37 -14.63 -1.36 -5.37
C PRO A 37 -13.32 -1.60 -4.60
N LEU A 38 -12.18 -1.65 -5.28
CA LEU A 38 -10.88 -1.96 -4.67
C LEU A 38 -9.78 -1.13 -5.33
N VAL A 39 -8.92 -0.51 -4.52
CA VAL A 39 -7.73 0.21 -4.96
C VAL A 39 -6.53 -0.40 -4.25
N VAL A 40 -5.47 -0.73 -5.01
CA VAL A 40 -4.21 -1.27 -4.48
C VAL A 40 -3.13 -0.21 -4.61
N ILE A 41 -2.50 0.14 -3.50
CA ILE A 41 -1.41 1.11 -3.45
C ILE A 41 -0.10 0.34 -3.28
N ASP A 42 0.76 0.38 -4.30
CA ASP A 42 2.12 -0.15 -4.18
C ASP A 42 3.03 0.90 -3.53
N ALA A 43 3.53 0.59 -2.33
CA ALA A 43 4.33 1.50 -1.51
C ALA A 43 5.43 0.74 -0.76
N PRO A 44 6.66 0.65 -1.30
CA PRO A 44 7.75 -0.10 -0.67
C PRO A 44 8.20 0.48 0.68
N THR A 45 8.00 1.79 0.87
CA THR A 45 8.38 2.55 2.08
C THR A 45 7.17 2.94 2.94
N LEU A 46 6.08 2.17 2.86
CA LEU A 46 4.81 2.46 3.52
C LEU A 46 4.97 2.64 5.04
N TYR A 47 5.69 1.74 5.71
CA TYR A 47 5.88 1.76 7.16
C TYR A 47 6.89 2.82 7.62
N GLU A 48 7.90 3.11 6.79
CA GLU A 48 8.93 4.09 7.06
C GLU A 48 8.37 5.52 6.97
N THR A 49 7.50 5.76 5.99
CA THR A 49 6.93 7.09 5.75
C THR A 49 5.69 7.35 6.59
N LYS A 50 4.90 6.30 6.92
CA LYS A 50 3.64 6.33 7.68
C LYS A 50 2.53 7.22 7.11
N SER A 51 2.81 8.05 6.10
CA SER A 51 1.87 9.01 5.52
C SER A 51 0.65 8.37 4.88
N LEU A 52 0.81 7.19 4.28
CA LEU A 52 -0.25 6.47 3.57
C LEU A 52 -0.94 5.41 4.42
N LEU A 53 -0.39 5.06 5.60
CA LEU A 53 -0.99 4.05 6.50
C LEU A 53 -2.44 4.38 6.88
N PRO A 54 -2.82 5.63 7.20
CA PRO A 54 -4.21 5.97 7.55
C PRO A 54 -5.20 5.80 6.39
N LEU A 55 -4.72 5.81 5.14
CA LEU A 55 -5.55 5.61 3.94
C LEU A 55 -5.80 4.13 3.63
N CYS A 56 -4.99 3.22 4.19
CA CYS A 56 -5.04 1.80 3.90
C CYS A 56 -5.93 1.06 4.91
N HIS A 57 -7.02 0.44 4.44
CA HIS A 57 -7.85 -0.43 5.29
C HIS A 57 -7.12 -1.73 5.69
N SER A 58 -6.34 -2.30 4.76
CA SER A 58 -5.53 -3.49 4.99
C SER A 58 -4.17 -3.31 4.34
N VAL A 59 -3.11 -3.77 5.03
CA VAL A 59 -1.74 -3.78 4.53
C VAL A 59 -1.29 -5.22 4.35
N VAL A 60 -0.80 -5.52 3.15
CA VAL A 60 -0.29 -6.83 2.75
C VAL A 60 1.19 -6.70 2.48
N VAL A 61 1.99 -7.54 3.11
CA VAL A 61 3.44 -7.58 2.88
C VAL A 61 3.81 -8.88 2.19
N VAL A 62 4.55 -8.77 1.08
CA VAL A 62 5.19 -9.92 0.45
C VAL A 62 6.57 -10.09 1.08
N ALA A 63 6.79 -11.19 1.77
CA ALA A 63 8.01 -11.47 2.51
C ALA A 63 8.77 -12.64 1.88
N THR A 64 10.10 -12.57 1.92
CA THR A 64 11.00 -13.66 1.52
C THR A 64 12.20 -13.71 2.47
N THR A 65 13.07 -14.70 2.31
CA THR A 65 14.31 -14.79 3.09
C THR A 65 15.33 -13.75 2.60
N GLU A 66 16.18 -13.26 3.50
CA GLU A 66 17.20 -12.25 3.16
C GLU A 66 18.13 -12.73 2.05
N ASP A 67 18.51 -14.01 2.05
CA ASP A 67 19.37 -14.60 1.03
C ASP A 67 18.72 -14.57 -0.35
N LYS A 68 17.42 -14.91 -0.45
CA LYS A 68 16.68 -14.86 -1.72
C LYS A 68 16.44 -13.43 -2.18
N GLN A 69 16.16 -12.53 -1.24
CA GLN A 69 16.04 -11.11 -1.55
C GLN A 69 17.34 -10.56 -2.15
N LEU A 70 18.48 -10.93 -1.56
CA LEU A 70 19.80 -10.52 -2.02
C LEU A 70 20.10 -11.08 -3.42
N GLU A 71 19.91 -12.39 -3.62
CA GLU A 71 20.09 -13.06 -4.91
C GLU A 71 19.25 -12.39 -6.02
N TRP A 72 17.97 -12.13 -5.74
CA TRP A 72 17.06 -11.51 -6.70
C TRP A 72 17.44 -10.07 -7.00
N LEU A 73 17.83 -9.29 -6.00
CA LEU A 73 18.22 -7.90 -6.19
C LEU A 73 19.50 -7.81 -7.04
N MET A 74 20.48 -8.67 -6.77
CA MET A 74 21.71 -8.77 -7.55
C MET A 74 21.42 -9.19 -9.00
N ARG A 75 20.59 -10.22 -9.20
CA ARG A 75 20.22 -10.70 -10.54
C ARG A 75 19.43 -9.65 -11.34
N ARG A 76 18.49 -8.94 -10.70
CA ARG A 76 17.62 -7.95 -11.36
C ARG A 76 18.37 -6.66 -11.70
N ASP A 77 19.15 -6.14 -10.75
CA ASP A 77 19.75 -4.81 -10.86
C ASP A 77 21.22 -4.87 -11.32
N GLY A 78 21.78 -6.08 -11.54
CA GLY A 78 23.21 -6.27 -11.87
C GLY A 78 24.15 -5.69 -10.80
N SER A 79 23.68 -5.57 -9.56
CA SER A 79 24.38 -4.87 -8.48
C SER A 79 25.41 -5.76 -7.78
N SER A 80 26.46 -5.16 -7.24
CA SER A 80 27.39 -5.85 -6.34
C SER A 80 26.66 -6.32 -5.08
N GLU A 81 27.18 -7.36 -4.42
CA GLU A 81 26.60 -7.83 -3.16
C GLU A 81 26.57 -6.72 -2.10
N GLN A 82 27.63 -5.92 -2.02
CA GLN A 82 27.72 -4.81 -1.07
C GLN A 82 26.64 -3.73 -1.33
N ASP A 83 26.43 -3.36 -2.59
CA ASP A 83 25.37 -2.40 -2.94
C ASP A 83 23.98 -2.95 -2.65
N ALA A 84 23.77 -4.24 -2.95
CA ALA A 84 22.50 -4.91 -2.71
C ALA A 84 22.18 -4.98 -1.20
N ARG A 85 23.16 -5.37 -0.38
CA ARG A 85 23.04 -5.35 1.09
C ARG A 85 22.81 -3.94 1.63
N SER A 86 23.53 -2.93 1.12
CA SER A 86 23.32 -1.53 1.51
C SER A 86 21.88 -1.09 1.25
N ARG A 87 21.31 -1.45 0.08
CA ARG A 87 19.91 -1.16 -0.25
C ARG A 87 18.92 -1.88 0.66
N ILE A 88 19.14 -3.15 0.96
CA ILE A 88 18.27 -3.91 1.88
C ILE A 88 18.29 -3.28 3.28
N ASN A 89 19.49 -2.99 3.79
CA ASN A 89 19.70 -2.37 5.11
C ASN A 89 19.21 -0.92 5.19
N SER A 90 19.03 -0.26 4.05
CA SER A 90 18.53 1.11 3.97
C SER A 90 17.05 1.23 4.33
N GLN A 91 16.33 0.10 4.37
CA GLN A 91 14.89 -0.01 4.63
C GLN A 91 14.61 -0.80 5.91
N MET A 92 13.37 -0.77 6.39
CA MET A 92 12.96 -1.61 7.51
C MET A 92 13.09 -3.10 7.13
N PRO A 93 13.66 -3.95 8.01
CA PRO A 93 13.78 -5.38 7.75
C PRO A 93 12.45 -6.03 7.38
N ILE A 94 12.45 -6.93 6.39
CA ILE A 94 11.23 -7.62 5.92
C ILE A 94 10.52 -8.32 7.07
N LYS A 95 11.27 -8.94 8.00
CA LYS A 95 10.71 -9.61 9.17
C LYS A 95 9.92 -8.65 10.08
N GLU A 96 10.37 -7.41 10.21
CA GLU A 96 9.65 -6.39 10.98
C GLU A 96 8.43 -5.88 10.22
N LYS A 97 8.55 -5.61 8.92
CA LYS A 97 7.40 -5.26 8.06
C LYS A 97 6.31 -6.33 8.13
N ALA A 98 6.69 -7.61 8.08
CA ALA A 98 5.77 -8.73 8.17
C ALA A 98 5.02 -8.78 9.51
N LYS A 99 5.65 -8.39 10.63
CA LYS A 99 4.98 -8.33 11.95
C LYS A 99 3.93 -7.22 12.03
N LEU A 100 4.12 -6.13 11.30
CA LEU A 100 3.22 -4.98 11.28
C LEU A 100 2.07 -5.12 10.28
N ALA A 101 2.12 -6.13 9.40
CA ALA A 101 1.14 -6.35 8.35
C ALA A 101 -0.06 -7.17 8.84
N GLN A 102 -1.25 -6.83 8.36
CA GLN A 102 -2.44 -7.64 8.62
C GLN A 102 -2.39 -8.97 7.87
N LYS A 103 -1.75 -9.00 6.69
CA LYS A 103 -1.57 -10.22 5.89
C LYS A 103 -0.13 -10.28 5.37
N VAL A 104 0.44 -11.48 5.38
CA VAL A 104 1.80 -11.74 4.88
C VAL A 104 1.73 -12.82 3.82
N ILE A 105 2.31 -12.56 2.66
CA ILE A 105 2.49 -13.54 1.58
C ILE A 105 3.95 -13.95 1.57
N TRP A 106 4.24 -15.18 1.99
CA TRP A 106 5.58 -15.74 1.93
C TRP A 106 5.89 -16.22 0.51
N ASN A 107 6.91 -15.62 -0.10
CA ASN A 107 7.44 -15.99 -1.41
C ASN A 107 8.75 -16.77 -1.23
N THR A 108 8.65 -17.95 -0.63
CA THR A 108 9.78 -18.86 -0.38
C THR A 108 9.86 -19.99 -1.39
N GLU A 109 8.75 -20.42 -2.00
CA GLU A 109 8.71 -21.62 -2.87
C GLU A 109 8.60 -21.28 -4.37
N GLY A 110 8.36 -20.01 -4.72
CA GLY A 110 8.43 -19.52 -6.09
C GLY A 110 7.37 -18.46 -6.42
N VAL A 111 7.63 -17.70 -7.49
CA VAL A 111 6.79 -16.56 -7.90
C VAL A 111 5.35 -16.98 -8.21
N LYS A 112 5.15 -18.15 -8.85
CA LYS A 112 3.81 -18.65 -9.22
C LYS A 112 2.92 -18.90 -8.00
N GLU A 113 3.50 -19.40 -6.92
CA GLU A 113 2.74 -19.68 -5.70
C GLU A 113 2.35 -18.38 -4.99
N ALA A 114 3.28 -17.42 -4.91
CA ALA A 114 3.02 -16.09 -4.37
C ALA A 114 1.96 -15.34 -5.19
N GLU A 115 1.99 -15.47 -6.52
CA GLU A 115 0.99 -14.92 -7.43
C GLU A 115 -0.39 -15.54 -7.18
N GLY A 116 -0.48 -16.87 -7.06
CA GLY A 116 -1.72 -17.56 -6.71
C GLY A 116 -2.32 -17.09 -5.38
N LYS A 117 -1.48 -16.95 -4.34
CA LYS A 117 -1.87 -16.40 -3.03
C LYS A 117 -2.35 -14.95 -3.14
N ALA A 118 -1.67 -14.12 -3.93
CA ALA A 118 -2.06 -12.73 -4.16
C ALA A 118 -3.42 -12.62 -4.87
N ILE A 119 -3.62 -13.42 -5.93
CA ILE A 119 -4.90 -13.47 -6.67
C ILE A 119 -6.04 -13.93 -5.76
N ALA A 120 -5.82 -14.98 -4.97
CA ALA A 120 -6.81 -15.49 -4.02
C ALA A 120 -7.21 -14.42 -2.99
N LEU A 121 -6.22 -13.69 -2.47
CA LEU A 121 -6.43 -12.61 -1.51
C LEU A 121 -7.17 -11.41 -2.12
N VAL A 122 -6.84 -11.01 -3.36
CA VAL A 122 -7.58 -9.96 -4.08
C VAL A 122 -9.04 -10.38 -4.31
N LYS A 123 -9.27 -11.66 -4.65
CA LYS A 123 -10.62 -12.22 -4.82
C LYS A 123 -11.40 -12.21 -3.51
N ASP A 124 -10.77 -12.59 -2.40
CA ASP A 124 -11.36 -12.54 -1.06
C ASP A 124 -11.78 -11.11 -0.68
N TYR A 125 -10.89 -10.13 -0.85
CA TYR A 125 -11.23 -8.72 -0.63
C TYR A 125 -12.41 -8.28 -1.50
N ARG A 126 -12.39 -8.62 -2.78
CA ARG A 126 -13.48 -8.25 -3.71
C ARG A 126 -14.83 -8.83 -3.29
N ASN A 127 -14.86 -10.06 -2.79
CA ASN A 127 -16.09 -10.71 -2.34
C ASN A 127 -16.61 -10.11 -1.03
N ASN A 128 -15.72 -9.86 -0.07
CA ASN A 128 -16.08 -9.28 1.23
C ASN A 128 -16.54 -7.81 1.11
N LEU A 129 -16.05 -7.08 0.10
CA LEU A 129 -16.47 -5.71 -0.21
C LEU A 129 -17.91 -5.62 -0.77
N GLY A 130 -18.45 -6.70 -1.34
CA GLY A 130 -19.83 -6.74 -1.84
C GLY A 130 -20.86 -6.53 -0.73
N ILE A 131 -20.55 -6.98 0.49
CA ILE A 131 -21.42 -6.86 1.66
C ILE A 131 -21.38 -5.44 2.22
N SER A 132 -20.21 -4.78 2.24
CA SER A 132 -20.09 -3.38 2.72
C SER A 132 -20.67 -2.35 1.75
N ARG A 133 -20.65 -2.62 0.44
CA ARG A 133 -21.32 -1.79 -0.58
C ARG A 133 -22.83 -1.70 -0.37
N LEU A 134 -23.46 -2.75 0.17
CA LEU A 134 -24.88 -2.77 0.51
C LEU A 134 -25.22 -1.73 1.61
N PHE A 135 -24.26 -1.38 2.47
CA PHE A 135 -24.45 -0.43 3.57
C PHE A 135 -23.98 1.01 3.24
N CYS A 136 -22.98 1.18 2.37
CA CYS A 136 -22.47 2.51 2.03
C CYS A 136 -23.37 3.32 1.06
N VAL A 137 -24.00 2.66 0.07
CA VAL A 137 -24.85 3.36 -0.92
C VAL A 137 -26.11 3.95 -0.27
N PRO A 138 -26.83 3.24 0.64
CA PRO A 138 -27.94 3.83 1.37
C PRO A 138 -27.50 5.00 2.27
N GLY A 139 -26.32 4.90 2.91
CA GLY A 139 -25.83 5.94 3.82
C GLY A 139 -25.53 7.28 3.12
N ILE A 140 -24.90 7.23 1.94
CA ILE A 140 -24.62 8.44 1.16
C ILE A 140 -25.92 9.04 0.62
N ALA A 141 -26.80 8.20 0.05
CA ALA A 141 -28.11 8.63 -0.45
C ALA A 141 -29.00 9.20 0.67
N PHE A 142 -28.95 8.62 1.87
CA PHE A 142 -29.67 9.13 3.03
C PHE A 142 -29.11 10.48 3.48
N SER A 143 -27.78 10.65 3.54
CA SER A 143 -27.18 11.92 3.94
C SER A 143 -27.51 13.06 2.97
N THR A 144 -27.51 12.80 1.66
CA THR A 144 -27.84 13.79 0.63
C THR A 144 -29.34 14.10 0.61
N LEU A 145 -30.19 13.10 0.85
CA LEU A 145 -31.64 13.29 0.98
C LEU A 145 -32.00 14.10 2.23
N VAL A 146 -31.35 13.83 3.37
CA VAL A 146 -31.53 14.59 4.62
C VAL A 146 -31.05 16.03 4.46
N THR A 147 -29.88 16.27 3.87
CA THR A 147 -29.41 17.65 3.61
C THR A 147 -30.33 18.39 2.65
N TYR A 148 -30.79 17.74 1.58
CA TYR A 148 -31.76 18.33 0.65
C TYR A 148 -33.09 18.67 1.33
N ALA A 149 -33.62 17.77 2.16
CA ALA A 149 -34.87 17.99 2.90
C ALA A 149 -34.75 19.14 3.90
N LEU A 150 -33.62 19.26 4.62
CA LEU A 150 -33.37 20.36 5.56
C LEU A 150 -33.27 21.71 4.86
N ILE A 151 -32.60 21.77 3.70
CA ILE A 151 -32.51 23.01 2.91
C ILE A 151 -33.90 23.45 2.43
N LYS A 152 -34.73 22.52 1.96
CA LYS A 152 -36.09 22.81 1.49
C LYS A 152 -37.07 23.16 2.62
N PHE A 153 -36.78 22.75 3.85
CA PHE A 153 -37.58 23.13 5.03
C PHE A 153 -37.22 24.54 5.55
N LEU A 154 -36.01 25.03 5.27
CA LEU A 154 -35.51 26.33 5.71
C LEU A 154 -35.76 27.48 4.72
N ILE A 155 -36.21 27.18 3.50
CA ILE A 155 -36.60 28.13 2.43
C ILE A 155 -38.12 28.10 2.30
#